data_AF-A0A368F424-F1
#
_entry.id   AF-A0A368F424-F1
#
_cell.length_a   1.000
_cell.length_b   1.000
_cell.length_c   1.000
_cell.angle_alpha   90.00
_cell.angle_beta   90.00
_cell.angle_gamma   90.00
#
_symmetry.space_group_name_H-M   'P 1'
#
loop_
_entity.id
_entity.type
_entity.pdbx_description
1 polymer ?
#
loop_
_entity_poly.entity_id
_entity_poly.type
_entity_poly.pdbx_seq_one_letter_code
_entity_poly.pdbx_strand_id
1 'polypeptide(L)'
;LITYFCRYGSPNQVEKQYSEFANHFLTNWSRPALETMLMILNAHRNGIYVSDRVLFLALSFTNTAVAHSHCWKTMKPHALELIKTVLFRLMSYTKADEEMWEDNAAEYVRFKFGTFFMLLKVWVLDS
;
A
#
# COMPACT_ATOMS: atom_id res chain seq x y z
N LEU A 1 -9.02 6.90 -6.43
CA LEU A 1 -7.98 7.47 -5.54
C LEU A 1 -6.58 7.07 -5.99
N ILE A 2 -6.22 5.78 -6.05
CA ILE A 2 -4.89 5.31 -6.51
C ILE A 2 -4.55 5.87 -7.91
N THR A 3 -5.45 5.80 -8.88
CA THR A 3 -5.20 6.28 -10.26
C THR A 3 -4.91 7.78 -10.32
N TYR A 4 -5.57 8.58 -9.48
CA TYR A 4 -5.31 10.01 -9.36
C TYR A 4 -3.98 10.28 -8.66
N PHE A 5 -3.66 9.49 -7.63
CA PHE A 5 -2.40 9.60 -6.91
C PHE A 5 -1.20 9.21 -7.78
N CYS A 6 -1.29 8.16 -8.60
CA CYS A 6 -0.25 7.81 -9.56
C CYS A 6 -0.06 8.87 -10.65
N ARG A 7 -1.14 9.56 -11.05
CA ARG A 7 -1.10 10.51 -12.18
C ARG A 7 -0.73 11.93 -11.77
N TYR A 8 -1.10 12.36 -10.56
CA TYR A 8 -0.87 13.72 -10.05
C TYR A 8 0.07 13.77 -8.84
N GLY A 9 0.58 12.61 -8.39
CA GLY A 9 1.54 12.50 -7.29
C GLY A 9 2.93 13.04 -7.63
N SER A 10 3.26 13.17 -8.91
CA SER A 10 4.54 13.76 -9.35
C SER A 10 4.26 14.96 -10.25
N PRO A 11 4.25 16.19 -9.70
CA PRO A 11 3.94 17.42 -10.45
C PRO A 11 4.84 17.62 -11.67
N ASN A 12 6.06 17.06 -11.62
CA ASN A 12 7.06 17.12 -12.70
C ASN A 12 6.75 16.20 -13.89
N GLN A 13 5.85 15.22 -13.73
CA GLN A 13 5.46 14.29 -14.80
C GLN A 13 4.09 14.62 -15.41
N VAL A 14 3.43 15.68 -14.94
CA VAL A 14 2.13 16.11 -15.45
C VAL A 14 2.34 17.18 -16.53
N GLU A 15 1.50 17.18 -17.55
CA GLU A 15 1.46 18.27 -18.53
C GLU A 15 1.38 19.63 -17.83
N LYS A 16 2.14 20.62 -18.32
CA LYS A 16 2.31 21.94 -17.68
C LYS A 16 0.99 22.60 -17.28
N GLN A 17 -0.07 22.37 -18.06
CA GLN A 17 -1.43 22.88 -17.82
C GLN A 17 -2.10 22.35 -16.54
N TYR A 18 -1.67 21.21 -16.02
CA TYR A 18 -2.21 20.60 -14.79
C TYR A 18 -1.22 20.64 -13.61
N SER A 19 -0.07 21.29 -13.78
CA SER A 19 0.97 21.36 -12.74
C SER A 19 0.50 22.04 -11.45
N GLU A 20 -0.32 23.08 -11.58
CA GLU A 20 -0.88 23.83 -10.44
C GLU A 20 -1.90 22.99 -9.67
N PHE A 21 -2.78 22.26 -10.39
CA PHE A 21 -3.69 21.29 -9.79
C PHE A 21 -2.95 20.14 -9.13
N ALA A 22 -1.90 19.61 -9.76
CA ALA A 22 -1.08 18.54 -9.20
C ALA A 22 -0.40 18.97 -7.90
N ASN A 23 0.15 20.18 -7.85
CA ASN A 23 0.73 20.73 -6.62
C ASN A 23 -0.33 20.92 -5.53
N HIS A 24 -1.52 21.40 -5.86
CA HIS A 24 -2.61 21.55 -4.90
C HIS A 24 -3.09 20.21 -4.34
N PHE A 25 -3.29 19.23 -5.22
CA PHE A 25 -3.66 17.86 -4.86
C PHE A 25 -2.58 17.22 -3.97
N LEU A 26 -1.31 17.40 -4.31
CA LEU A 26 -0.18 16.87 -3.55
C LEU A 26 0.01 17.54 -2.19
N THR A 27 -0.37 18.80 -2.04
CA THR A 27 -0.20 19.51 -0.77
C THR A 27 -1.39 19.27 0.16
N ASN A 28 -2.60 19.27 -0.39
CA ASN A 28 -3.82 19.27 0.43
C ASN A 28 -4.50 17.90 0.53
N TRP A 29 -4.42 17.04 -0.50
CA TRP A 29 -5.24 15.82 -0.59
C TRP A 29 -4.43 14.54 -0.43
N SER A 30 -3.13 14.57 -0.74
CA SER A 30 -2.22 13.44 -0.57
C SER A 30 -2.18 12.92 0.87
N ARG A 31 -2.11 13.85 1.83
CA ARG A 31 -1.95 13.54 3.25
C ARG A 31 -3.22 12.97 3.88
N PRO A 32 -4.42 13.58 3.73
CA PRO A 32 -5.67 12.95 4.18
C PRO A 32 -5.94 11.60 3.53
N ALA A 33 -5.60 11.43 2.24
CA ALA A 33 -5.73 10.15 1.56
C ALA A 33 -4.81 9.09 2.17
N LEU A 34 -3.55 9.44 2.45
CA LEU A 34 -2.60 8.56 3.13
C LEU A 34 -3.08 8.19 4.53
N GLU A 35 -3.51 9.16 5.32
CA GLU A 35 -4.02 8.94 6.68
C GLU A 35 -5.23 7.99 6.68
N THR A 36 -6.15 8.15 5.73
CA THR A 36 -7.30 7.25 5.56
C THR A 36 -6.86 5.81 5.26
N MET A 37 -5.88 5.62 4.36
CA MET A 37 -5.37 4.28 4.06
C MET A 37 -4.65 3.65 5.25
N LEU A 38 -3.88 4.44 6.01
CA LEU A 38 -3.25 3.99 7.25
C LEU A 38 -4.29 3.61 8.31
N MET A 39 -5.40 4.34 8.42
CA MET A 39 -6.50 3.99 9.31
C MET A 39 -7.14 2.65 8.94
N ILE A 40 -7.32 2.35 7.66
CA ILE A 40 -7.85 1.05 7.20
C ILE A 40 -6.90 -0.09 7.60
N LEU A 41 -5.59 0.10 7.42
CA LEU A 41 -4.59 -0.89 7.85
C LEU A 41 -4.58 -1.07 9.37
N ASN A 42 -4.77 0.02 10.12
CA ASN A 42 -4.86 -0.03 11.57
C ASN A 42 -6.18 -0.68 12.08
N ALA A 43 -7.29 -0.50 11.35
CA ALA A 43 -8.55 -1.19 11.66
C ALA A 43 -8.37 -2.70 11.53
N HIS A 44 -7.72 -3.16 10.46
CA HIS A 44 -7.40 -4.58 10.27
C HIS A 44 -6.46 -5.11 11.36
N ARG A 45 -5.45 -4.32 11.76
CA ARG A 45 -4.58 -4.67 12.91
C ARG A 45 -5.38 -4.92 14.18
N ASN A 46 -6.40 -4.11 14.45
CA ASN A 46 -7.25 -4.21 15.63
C ASN A 46 -8.31 -5.33 15.54
N GLY A 47 -8.28 -6.16 14.49
CA GLY A 47 -9.21 -7.28 14.31
C GLY A 47 -10.57 -6.86 13.75
N ILE A 48 -10.70 -5.62 13.25
CA ILE A 48 -11.90 -5.21 12.51
C ILE A 48 -11.83 -5.85 11.14
N TYR A 49 -12.93 -6.46 10.72
CA TYR A 49 -13.02 -7.07 9.39
C TYR A 49 -12.84 -6.01 8.29
N VAL A 50 -11.88 -6.26 7.41
CA VAL A 50 -11.63 -5.50 6.18
C VAL A 50 -11.47 -6.52 5.08
N SER A 51 -12.13 -6.31 3.94
CA SER A 51 -12.00 -7.25 2.83
C SER A 51 -10.60 -7.24 2.23
N ASP A 52 -10.14 -8.40 1.75
CA ASP A 52 -8.80 -8.55 1.16
C ASP A 52 -8.56 -7.58 0.01
N ARG A 53 -9.62 -7.28 -0.78
CA ARG A 53 -9.55 -6.29 -1.86
C ARG A 53 -9.27 -4.88 -1.34
N VAL A 54 -9.84 -4.49 -0.21
CA VAL A 54 -9.61 -3.17 0.39
C VAL A 54 -8.21 -3.10 1.02
N LEU A 55 -7.76 -4.18 1.68
CA LEU A 55 -6.39 -4.29 2.18
C LEU A 55 -5.36 -4.19 1.06
N PHE A 56 -5.61 -4.89 -0.04
CA PHE A 56 -4.78 -4.83 -1.24
C PHE A 56 -4.68 -3.41 -1.79
N LEU A 57 -5.81 -2.70 -1.91
CA LEU A 57 -5.84 -1.33 -2.40
C LEU A 57 -5.12 -0.36 -1.44
N ALA A 58 -5.30 -0.52 -0.13
CA ALA A 58 -4.63 0.28 0.88
C ALA A 58 -3.10 0.08 0.85
N LEU A 59 -2.65 -1.17 0.79
CA LEU A 59 -1.23 -1.52 0.67
C LEU A 59 -0.63 -1.04 -0.66
N SER A 60 -1.36 -1.18 -1.77
CA SER A 60 -0.91 -0.68 -3.08
C SER A 60 -0.77 0.83 -3.07
N PHE A 61 -1.72 1.55 -2.43
CA PHE A 61 -1.64 2.99 -2.29
C PHE A 61 -0.44 3.41 -1.45
N THR A 62 -0.23 2.78 -0.28
CA THR A 62 0.90 3.13 0.59
C THR A 62 2.23 2.86 -0.11
N ASN A 63 2.34 1.80 -0.91
CA ASN A 63 3.51 1.53 -1.75
C ASN A 63 3.82 2.68 -2.72
N THR A 64 2.80 3.18 -3.44
CA THR A 64 2.98 4.36 -4.31
C THR A 64 3.30 5.62 -3.50
N ALA A 65 2.76 5.74 -2.29
CA ALA A 65 3.03 6.86 -1.40
C ALA A 65 4.47 6.87 -0.86
N VAL A 66 5.12 5.70 -0.66
CA VAL A 66 6.55 5.63 -0.25
C VAL A 66 7.46 6.35 -1.24
N ALA A 67 7.17 6.26 -2.54
CA ALA A 67 7.97 6.92 -3.57
C ALA A 67 7.97 8.46 -3.48
N HIS A 68 7.05 9.05 -2.70
CA HIS A 68 6.93 10.48 -2.51
C HIS A 68 7.48 10.91 -1.14
N SER A 69 8.52 11.76 -1.15
CA SER A 69 9.25 12.16 0.07
C SER A 69 8.38 12.77 1.18
N HIS A 70 7.33 13.52 0.83
CA HIS A 70 6.40 14.13 1.79
C HIS A 70 5.52 13.08 2.49
N CYS A 71 5.01 12.10 1.76
CA CYS A 71 4.25 10.97 2.30
C CYS A 71 5.14 10.06 3.16
N TRP A 72 6.36 9.77 2.69
CA TRP A 72 7.31 8.94 3.42
C TRP A 72 7.63 9.50 4.81
N LYS A 73 7.85 10.81 4.95
CA LYS A 73 8.11 11.44 6.26
C LYS A 73 6.98 11.18 7.27
N THR A 74 5.73 11.20 6.82
CA THR A 74 4.55 10.96 7.66
C THR A 74 4.38 9.48 8.00
N MET A 75 4.75 8.59 7.07
CA MET A 75 4.53 7.15 7.19
C MET A 75 5.66 6.42 7.92
N LYS A 76 6.91 6.90 7.79
CA LYS A 76 8.12 6.33 8.38
C LYS A 76 7.99 5.92 9.87
N PRO A 77 7.42 6.74 10.79
CA PRO A 77 7.28 6.32 12.19
C PRO A 77 6.34 5.12 12.40
N HIS A 78 5.39 4.89 11.47
CA HIS A 78 4.43 3.79 11.54
C HIS A 78 4.80 2.59 10.66
N ALA A 79 5.79 2.77 9.76
CA ALA A 79 6.21 1.78 8.77
C ALA A 79 6.56 0.43 9.39
N LEU A 80 7.42 0.43 10.41
CA LEU A 80 7.91 -0.79 11.03
C LEU A 80 6.79 -1.58 11.73
N GLU A 81 5.87 -0.87 12.39
CA GLU A 81 4.72 -1.48 13.06
C GLU A 81 3.74 -2.09 12.06
N LEU A 82 3.48 -1.42 10.93
CA LEU A 82 2.64 -1.94 9.86
C LEU A 82 3.26 -3.19 9.22
N ILE A 83 4.58 -3.20 9.03
CA ILE A 83 5.30 -4.37 8.51
C ILE A 83 5.11 -5.56 9.44
N LYS A 84 5.35 -5.38 10.74
CA LYS A 84 5.25 -6.45 11.74
C LYS A 84 3.84 -6.97 11.95
N THR A 85 2.85 -6.07 11.97
CA THR A 85 1.48 -6.43 12.40
C THR A 85 0.55 -6.78 11.26
N VAL A 86 0.73 -6.16 10.08
CA VAL A 86 -0.14 -6.34 8.91
C VAL A 86 0.54 -7.21 7.85
N LEU A 87 1.71 -6.80 7.34
CA LEU A 87 2.41 -7.53 6.29
C LEU A 87 2.79 -8.95 6.72
N PHE A 88 3.36 -9.10 7.92
CA PHE A 88 3.75 -10.43 8.40
C PHE A 88 2.55 -11.37 8.57
N ARG A 89 1.43 -10.85 9.10
CA ARG A 89 0.19 -11.62 9.24
C ARG A 89 -0.38 -12.05 7.90
N LEU A 90 -0.36 -11.17 6.90
CA LEU A 90 -0.84 -11.50 5.55
C LEU A 90 0.08 -12.50 4.83
N MET A 91 1.39 -12.47 5.11
CA MET A 91 2.34 -13.46 4.59
C MET A 91 2.30 -14.80 5.33
N SER A 92 1.82 -14.82 6.57
CA SER A 92 1.73 -16.03 7.39
C SER A 92 0.88 -17.09 6.68
N TYR A 93 1.33 -18.34 6.70
CA TYR A 93 0.59 -19.44 6.08
C TYR A 93 -0.67 -19.74 6.90
N THR A 94 -1.82 -19.71 6.24
CA THR A 94 -3.13 -20.00 6.83
C THR A 94 -3.68 -21.31 6.29
N LYS A 95 -4.72 -21.87 6.93
CA LYS A 95 -5.39 -23.08 6.41
C LYS A 95 -6.02 -22.86 5.02
N ALA A 96 -6.47 -21.65 4.73
CA ALA A 96 -6.96 -21.29 3.39
C ALA A 96 -5.84 -21.27 2.35
N ASP A 97 -4.61 -20.91 2.75
CA ASP A 97 -3.42 -21.02 1.90
C ASP A 97 -3.08 -22.49 1.61
N GLU A 98 -3.34 -23.38 2.56
CA GLU A 98 -3.13 -24.83 2.41
C GLU A 98 -4.09 -25.45 1.41
N GLU A 99 -5.38 -25.13 1.50
CA GLU A 99 -6.38 -25.55 0.51
C GLU A 99 -6.03 -25.01 -0.89
N MET A 100 -5.63 -23.74 -1.00
CA MET A 100 -5.24 -23.13 -2.28
C MET A 100 -3.93 -23.73 -2.84
N TRP A 101 -2.99 -24.12 -1.97
CA TRP A 101 -1.78 -24.81 -2.36
C TRP A 101 -2.08 -26.20 -2.94
N GLU A 102 -2.99 -26.95 -2.29
CA GLU A 102 -3.41 -28.27 -2.75
C GLU A 102 -4.21 -28.21 -4.05
N ASP A 103 -5.10 -27.23 -4.21
CA ASP A 103 -5.92 -27.06 -5.42
C ASP A 103 -5.13 -26.47 -6.60
N ASN A 104 -4.39 -25.36 -6.38
CA ASN A 104 -3.68 -24.64 -7.42
C ASN A 104 -2.43 -23.90 -6.90
N ALA A 105 -1.36 -24.65 -6.66
CA ALA A 105 -0.08 -24.13 -6.19
C ALA A 105 0.49 -22.95 -7.02
N ALA A 106 0.26 -22.91 -8.34
CA ALA A 106 0.75 -21.84 -9.20
C ALA A 106 0.02 -20.50 -8.93
N GLU A 107 -1.28 -20.56 -8.66
CA GLU A 107 -2.08 -19.38 -8.31
C GLU A 107 -1.75 -18.89 -6.89
N TYR A 108 -1.55 -19.80 -5.95
CA TYR A 108 -1.06 -19.48 -4.62
C TYR A 108 0.27 -18.70 -4.66
N VAL A 109 1.26 -19.19 -5.42
CA VAL A 109 2.56 -18.51 -5.54
C VAL A 109 2.39 -17.13 -6.18
N ARG A 110 1.55 -16.99 -7.21
CA ARG A 110 1.28 -15.67 -7.83
C ARG A 110 0.60 -14.71 -6.87
N PHE A 111 -0.37 -15.19 -6.10
CA PHE A 111 -1.13 -14.36 -5.17
C PHE A 111 -0.25 -13.89 -4.00
N LYS A 112 0.44 -14.83 -3.32
CA LYS A 112 1.32 -14.50 -2.19
C LYS A 112 2.57 -13.75 -2.62
N PHE A 113 3.33 -14.27 -3.60
CA PHE A 113 4.62 -13.65 -3.95
C PHE A 113 4.46 -12.47 -4.90
N GLY A 114 3.54 -12.48 -5.86
CA GLY A 114 3.39 -11.35 -6.78
C GLY A 114 3.02 -10.05 -6.08
N THR A 115 2.11 -10.13 -5.11
CA THR A 115 1.58 -8.97 -4.39
C THR A 115 2.46 -8.55 -3.22
N PHE A 116 2.82 -9.48 -2.33
CA PHE A 116 3.50 -9.13 -1.08
C PHE A 116 5.01 -8.93 -1.24
N PHE A 117 5.65 -9.63 -2.18
CA PHE A 117 7.08 -9.46 -2.43
C PHE A 117 7.41 -8.07 -2.99
N MET A 118 6.53 -7.53 -3.85
CA MET A 118 6.70 -6.18 -4.41
C MET A 118 6.64 -5.11 -3.30
N LEU A 119 5.76 -5.30 -2.32
CA LEU A 119 5.66 -4.44 -1.14
C LEU A 119 6.90 -4.57 -0.24
N LEU A 120 7.40 -5.79 -0.01
CA LEU A 120 8.61 -5.99 0.80
C LEU A 120 9.85 -5.33 0.19
N LYS A 121 10.00 -5.40 -1.13
CA LYS A 121 11.17 -4.85 -1.82
C LYS A 121 11.26 -3.32 -1.66
N VAL A 122 10.15 -2.61 -1.86
CA VAL A 122 10.10 -1.15 -1.74
C VAL A 122 10.29 -0.68 -0.29
N TRP A 123 9.81 -1.45 0.69
CA TRP A 123 9.81 -1.04 2.10
C TRP A 123 11.06 -1.44 2.89
N VAL A 124 11.80 -2.48 2.44
CA VAL A 124 12.95 -3.04 3.17
C VAL A 124 14.28 -2.86 2.41
N LEU A 125 14.26 -2.82 1.08
CA LEU A 125 15.49 -2.83 0.27
C LEU A 125 15.84 -1.48 -0.39
N ASP A 126 14.86 -0.58 -0.56
CA ASP A 126 15.06 0.74 -1.20
C ASP A 126 15.06 1.92 -0.20
N SER A 127 15.16 1.66 1.11
CA SER A 127 15.21 2.68 2.17
C SER A 127 16.61 2.99 2.68
#